data_AF-A0A0A9WZU9-F1
#
_entry.id   AF-A0A0A9WZU9-F1
#
_cell.length_a   1.000
_cell.length_b   1.000
_cell.length_c   1.000
_cell.angle_alpha   90.00
_cell.angle_beta   90.00
_cell.angle_gamma   90.00
#
_symmetry.space_group_name_H-M   'P 1'
#
loop_
_entity.id
_entity.type
_entity.pdbx_description
1 polymer ?
#
loop_
_entity_poly.entity_id
_entity_poly.type
_entity_poly.pdbx_seq_one_letter_code
_entity_poly.pdbx_strand_id
1 'polypeptide(L)'
;MSPNSDWFFIHFLILCCFLMLHVYVSPGFCEMNRKRRRGDCVVTNHFPRQHGSDVPGRKSKQIRCRQCQRVSHTVKKTVWHCPACPEQPGLCHEPCFENWHREMYVDNTE
;
A
#
# COMPACT_ATOMS: atom_id res chain seq x y z
N MET A 1 -38.69 -8.76 56.59
CA MET A 1 -37.66 -7.71 56.45
C MET A 1 -37.01 -7.84 55.08
N SER A 2 -37.09 -6.75 54.31
CA SER A 2 -36.22 -6.35 53.20
C SER A 2 -35.92 -7.34 52.07
N PRO A 3 -36.82 -7.42 51.07
CA PRO A 3 -36.37 -7.61 49.69
C PRO A 3 -35.74 -6.29 49.20
N ASN A 4 -34.99 -6.33 48.08
CA ASN A 4 -34.55 -5.16 47.30
C ASN A 4 -33.11 -4.63 47.49
N SER A 5 -32.12 -5.44 47.90
CA SER A 5 -30.71 -4.99 47.90
C SER A 5 -29.85 -5.62 46.79
N ASP A 6 -30.10 -6.87 46.36
CA ASP A 6 -29.22 -7.57 45.41
C ASP A 6 -29.32 -7.05 43.97
N TRP A 7 -30.51 -6.58 43.56
CA TRP A 7 -30.72 -6.00 42.23
C TRP A 7 -29.95 -4.69 42.04
N PHE A 8 -29.82 -3.87 43.08
CA PHE A 8 -29.06 -2.63 43.02
C PHE A 8 -27.57 -2.89 42.84
N PHE A 9 -27.01 -3.89 43.53
CA PHE A 9 -25.59 -4.24 43.39
C PHE A 9 -25.24 -4.71 41.97
N ILE A 10 -26.09 -5.53 41.36
CA ILE A 10 -25.87 -6.03 40.00
C ILE A 10 -26.00 -4.89 38.98
N HIS A 11 -26.99 -4.00 39.15
CA HIS A 11 -27.15 -2.84 38.27
C HIS A 11 -26.00 -1.84 38.42
N PHE A 12 -25.47 -1.66 39.64
CA PHE A 12 -24.29 -0.83 39.91
C PHE A 12 -23.04 -1.39 39.23
N LEU A 13 -22.82 -2.71 39.31
CA LEU A 13 -21.69 -3.38 38.65
C LEU A 13 -21.78 -3.28 37.12
N ILE A 14 -22.97 -3.46 36.54
CA ILE A 14 -23.19 -3.33 35.09
C ILE A 14 -22.96 -1.88 34.63
N LEU A 15 -23.50 -0.88 35.35
CA LEU A 15 -23.27 0.54 35.06
C LEU A 15 -21.77 0.91 35.17
N CYS A 16 -21.06 0.36 36.17
CA CYS A 16 -19.61 0.53 36.30
C CYS A 16 -18.84 -0.09 35.13
N CYS A 17 -19.23 -1.27 34.65
CA CYS A 17 -18.63 -1.90 33.48
C CYS A 17 -18.84 -1.07 32.19
N PHE A 18 -20.05 -0.51 31.99
CA PHE A 18 -20.32 0.37 30.85
C PHE A 18 -19.54 1.69 30.91
N LEU A 19 -19.39 2.28 32.10
CA LEU A 19 -18.56 3.49 32.30
C LEU A 19 -17.07 3.23 32.02
N MET A 20 -16.54 2.08 32.45
CA MET A 20 -15.14 1.71 32.18
C MET A 20 -14.89 1.41 30.69
N LEU A 21 -15.88 0.90 29.95
CA LEU A 21 -15.75 0.70 28.50
C LEU A 21 -15.75 2.03 27.72
N HIS A 22 -16.52 3.03 28.15
CA HIS A 22 -16.58 4.33 27.47
C HIS A 22 -15.32 5.20 27.67
N VAL A 23 -14.60 5.02 28.79
CA VAL A 23 -13.36 5.78 29.06
C VAL A 23 -12.14 5.17 28.37
N TYR A 24 -12.14 3.87 28.05
CA TYR A 24 -11.01 3.21 27.38
C TYR A 24 -10.96 3.45 25.87
N VAL A 25 -12.00 4.06 25.29
CA VAL A 25 -11.98 4.48 23.89
C VAL A 25 -11.74 5.99 23.85
N SER A 26 -10.47 6.38 23.93
CA SER A 26 -10.05 7.65 23.36
C SER A 26 -8.90 7.44 22.37
N PRO A 27 -8.97 8.12 21.22
CA PRO A 27 -8.31 7.73 20.00
C PRO A 27 -6.96 8.44 19.93
N GLY A 28 -5.90 7.72 20.27
CA GLY A 28 -4.52 8.16 20.05
C GLY A 28 -4.08 7.97 18.60
N PHE A 29 -4.87 8.43 17.62
CA PHE A 29 -4.46 8.43 16.23
C PHE A 29 -3.77 9.76 15.92
N CYS A 30 -2.49 9.89 16.30
CA CYS A 30 -1.62 10.90 15.71
C CYS A 30 -1.27 10.48 14.29
N GLU A 31 -2.24 10.70 13.40
CA GLU A 31 -2.06 10.70 11.97
C GLU A 31 -1.24 11.91 11.57
N MET A 32 0.01 11.68 11.15
CA MET A 32 0.72 12.56 10.24
C MET A 32 1.94 11.84 9.66
N ASN A 33 1.72 11.03 8.62
CA ASN A 33 2.68 10.95 7.54
C ASN A 33 1.94 10.88 6.20
N ARG A 34 1.44 12.04 5.77
CA ARG A 34 1.04 12.28 4.37
C ARG A 34 2.29 12.21 3.48
N LYS A 35 2.80 11.00 3.23
CA LYS A 35 3.45 10.74 1.94
C LYS A 35 2.34 10.50 0.93
N ARG A 36 1.91 11.62 0.36
CA ARG A 36 1.08 11.78 -0.85
C ARG A 36 0.86 10.45 -1.58
N ARG A 37 -0.27 9.80 -1.31
CA ARG A 37 -0.85 8.89 -2.29
C ARG A 37 -1.29 9.76 -3.45
N ARG A 38 -0.47 9.86 -4.50
CA ARG A 38 -1.00 10.14 -5.83
C ARG A 38 -1.68 8.85 -6.29
N GLY A 39 -2.87 8.63 -5.76
CA GLY A 39 -3.87 7.82 -6.39
C GLY A 39 -4.62 8.74 -7.32
N ASP A 40 -4.08 8.90 -8.53
CA ASP A 40 -4.95 9.13 -9.66
C ASP A 40 -5.20 7.72 -10.21
N CYS A 41 -6.41 7.21 -10.08
CA CYS A 41 -6.90 6.09 -10.87
C CYS A 41 -7.04 6.57 -12.32
N VAL A 42 -5.91 6.86 -12.96
CA VAL A 42 -5.81 6.99 -14.40
C VAL A 42 -5.89 5.56 -14.92
N VAL A 43 -6.64 5.33 -15.99
CA VAL A 43 -6.41 4.18 -16.86
C VAL A 43 -4.96 4.28 -17.34
N THR A 44 -4.03 3.77 -16.55
CA THR A 44 -2.60 3.91 -16.81
C THR A 44 -2.25 2.84 -17.81
N ASN A 45 -2.20 3.22 -19.08
CA ASN A 45 -1.56 2.40 -20.09
C ASN A 45 -0.18 1.97 -19.57
N HIS A 46 0.11 0.67 -19.65
CA HIS A 46 1.37 0.08 -19.23
C HIS A 46 2.48 0.51 -20.18
N PHE A 47 3.02 1.72 -19.99
CA PHE A 47 4.15 2.24 -20.75
C PHE A 47 5.40 2.43 -19.88
N PRO A 48 6.59 2.10 -20.40
CA PRO A 48 7.83 2.29 -19.67
C PRO A 48 8.10 3.78 -19.46
N ARG A 49 8.36 4.16 -18.21
CA ARG A 49 8.69 5.54 -17.81
C ARG A 49 10.01 5.60 -17.08
N GLN A 50 10.76 6.69 -17.22
CA GLN A 50 12.03 6.84 -16.51
C GLN A 50 11.83 7.44 -15.12
N HIS A 51 12.58 6.95 -14.13
CA HIS A 51 12.58 7.57 -12.80
C HIS A 51 13.23 8.95 -12.85
N GLY A 52 12.48 9.98 -12.46
CA GLY A 52 13.01 11.33 -12.28
C GLY A 52 13.05 12.17 -13.55
N SER A 53 12.55 11.68 -14.70
CA SER A 53 12.43 12.47 -15.94
C SER A 53 11.51 13.67 -15.81
N ASP A 54 10.60 13.66 -14.83
CA ASP A 54 9.56 14.67 -14.69
C ASP A 54 10.02 15.95 -14.00
N VAL A 55 11.24 15.96 -13.46
CA VAL A 55 11.77 17.07 -12.67
C VAL A 55 13.08 17.56 -13.27
N PRO A 56 13.15 18.79 -13.82
CA PRO A 56 14.38 19.33 -14.38
C PRO A 56 15.47 19.41 -13.29
N GLY A 57 16.70 19.03 -13.65
CA GLY A 57 17.85 19.01 -12.73
C GLY A 57 17.93 17.80 -11.79
N ARG A 58 16.93 16.90 -11.79
CA ARG A 58 16.98 15.66 -11.00
C ARG A 58 17.65 14.54 -11.78
N LYS A 59 18.72 13.95 -11.22
CA LYS A 59 19.36 12.76 -11.79
C LYS A 59 18.42 11.56 -11.74
N SER A 60 18.35 10.81 -12.84
CA SER A 60 17.58 9.58 -12.90
C SER A 60 18.17 8.54 -11.94
N LYS A 61 17.31 7.91 -11.13
CA LYS A 61 17.72 6.85 -10.22
C LYS A 61 17.74 5.54 -10.98
N GLN A 62 18.88 4.85 -10.95
CA GLN A 62 18.95 3.47 -11.41
C GLN A 62 18.33 2.53 -10.39
N ILE A 63 17.42 1.68 -10.86
CA ILE A 63 16.78 0.60 -10.11
C ILE A 63 17.12 -0.75 -10.76
N ARG A 64 16.80 -1.86 -10.10
CA ARG A 64 17.11 -3.21 -10.60
C ARG A 64 15.98 -3.72 -11.50
N CYS A 65 16.33 -4.36 -12.61
CA CYS A 65 15.36 -5.04 -13.46
C CYS A 65 14.88 -6.34 -12.81
N ARG A 66 13.60 -6.41 -12.43
CA ARG A 66 13.01 -7.60 -11.80
C ARG A 66 12.98 -8.79 -12.77
N GLN A 67 12.69 -8.56 -14.05
CA GLN A 67 12.63 -9.63 -15.05
C GLN A 67 13.99 -10.27 -15.32
N CYS A 68 15.07 -9.48 -15.45
CA CYS A 68 16.42 -10.04 -15.60
C CYS A 68 16.85 -10.81 -14.34
N GLN A 69 16.51 -10.28 -13.16
CA GLN A 69 16.81 -10.98 -11.90
C GLN A 69 16.06 -12.32 -11.82
N ARG A 70 14.81 -12.38 -12.30
CA ARG A 70 13.98 -13.60 -12.31
C ARG A 70 14.43 -14.62 -13.34
N VAL A 71 14.64 -14.22 -14.59
CA VAL A 71 14.84 -15.15 -15.71
C VAL A 71 16.31 -15.56 -15.87
N SER A 72 17.23 -14.60 -15.79
CA SER A 72 18.65 -14.84 -16.08
C SER A 72 19.54 -14.75 -14.85
N HIS A 73 18.96 -14.62 -13.65
CA HIS A 73 19.67 -14.41 -12.38
C HIS A 73 20.67 -13.23 -12.42
N THR A 74 20.51 -12.33 -13.40
CA THR A 74 21.44 -11.22 -13.65
C THR A 74 20.79 -9.91 -13.20
N VAL A 75 21.49 -9.18 -12.33
CA VAL A 75 21.01 -7.88 -11.83
C VAL A 75 21.40 -6.76 -12.79
N LYS A 76 20.59 -6.54 -13.82
CA LYS A 76 20.73 -5.36 -14.69
C LYS A 76 20.15 -4.12 -14.01
N LYS A 77 20.87 -3.00 -14.08
CA LYS A 77 20.38 -1.69 -13.65
C LYS A 77 19.62 -1.02 -14.79
N THR A 78 18.48 -0.43 -14.49
CA THR A 78 17.59 0.25 -15.44
C THR A 78 17.09 1.55 -14.82
N VAL A 79 16.81 2.56 -15.63
CA VAL A 79 16.10 3.77 -15.19
C VAL A 79 14.59 3.68 -15.42
N TRP A 80 14.16 2.63 -16.13
CA TRP A 80 12.78 2.43 -16.55
C TRP A 80 11.97 1.65 -15.50
N HIS A 81 10.72 2.07 -15.30
CA HIS A 81 9.73 1.43 -14.46
C HIS A 81 8.35 1.50 -15.13
N CYS A 82 7.43 0.64 -14.71
CA CYS A 82 6.03 0.76 -15.10
C CYS A 82 5.26 1.55 -14.02
N PRO A 83 4.79 2.79 -14.28
CA PRO A 83 4.05 3.58 -13.30
C PRO A 83 2.63 3.04 -13.06
N ALA A 84 2.11 2.24 -13.98
CA ALA A 84 0.78 1.64 -13.93
C ALA A 84 0.68 0.49 -12.94
N CYS A 85 1.77 -0.27 -12.76
CA CYS A 85 1.78 -1.40 -11.84
C CYS A 85 1.82 -0.92 -10.38
N PRO A 86 1.09 -1.55 -9.46
CA PRO A 86 1.04 -1.15 -8.04
C PRO A 86 2.43 -1.21 -7.38
N GLU A 87 3.26 -2.16 -7.78
CA GLU A 87 4.63 -2.32 -7.28
C GLU A 87 5.68 -1.43 -7.97
N GLN A 88 5.30 -0.74 -9.06
CA GLN A 88 6.20 0.03 -9.91
C GLN A 88 7.53 -0.70 -10.20
N PRO A 89 7.48 -1.90 -10.82
CA PRO A 89 8.65 -2.73 -10.99
C PRO A 89 9.66 -2.05 -11.92
N GLY A 90 10.94 -2.14 -11.55
CA GLY A 90 12.03 -1.80 -12.45
C GLY A 90 12.15 -2.85 -13.54
N LEU A 91 12.10 -2.41 -14.79
CA LEU A 91 12.15 -3.28 -15.96
C LEU A 91 13.08 -2.65 -17.00
N CYS A 92 13.81 -3.45 -17.76
CA CYS A 92 14.48 -2.93 -18.96
C CYS A 92 13.42 -2.58 -20.02
N HIS A 93 13.70 -1.63 -20.92
CA HIS A 93 12.75 -1.19 -21.95
C HIS A 93 12.19 -2.37 -22.77
N GLU A 94 13.04 -3.11 -23.48
CA GLU A 94 12.68 -4.35 -24.15
C GLU A 94 13.81 -5.38 -23.97
N PRO A 95 13.53 -6.70 -24.00
CA PRO A 95 12.21 -7.34 -24.03
C PRO A 95 11.59 -7.54 -22.63
N CYS A 96 12.26 -7.05 -21.58
CA CYS A 96 11.88 -7.33 -20.19
C CYS A 96 10.53 -6.72 -19.80
N PHE A 97 10.19 -5.55 -20.34
CA PHE A 97 8.93 -4.89 -20.06
C PHE A 97 7.75 -5.75 -20.57
N GLU A 98 7.78 -6.13 -21.84
CA GLU A 98 6.74 -6.96 -22.44
C GLU A 98 6.63 -8.33 -21.77
N ASN A 99 7.76 -9.00 -21.53
CA ASN A 99 7.75 -10.32 -20.89
C ASN A 99 7.18 -10.26 -19.47
N TRP A 100 7.55 -9.24 -18.68
CA TRP A 100 6.99 -9.06 -17.34
C TRP A 100 5.47 -8.86 -17.39
N HIS A 101 4.98 -8.02 -18.30
CA HIS A 101 3.54 -7.81 -18.41
C HIS A 101 2.84 -9.06 -18.95
N ARG A 102 3.42 -9.78 -19.92
CA ARG A 102 2.85 -11.05 -20.41
C ARG A 102 2.75 -12.12 -19.32
N GLU A 103 3.77 -12.23 -18.47
CA GLU A 103 3.82 -13.24 -17.39
C GLU A 103 2.96 -12.87 -16.17
N MET A 104 2.83 -11.58 -15.86
CA MET A 104 2.13 -11.10 -14.66
C MET A 104 0.70 -10.58 -14.93
N TYR A 105 0.33 -10.27 -16.19
CA TYR A 105 -1.03 -9.88 -16.61
C TYR A 105 -1.77 -11.07 -17.25
N VAL A 106 -1.76 -12.21 -16.59
CA VAL A 106 -2.84 -13.18 -16.73
C VAL A 106 -3.73 -12.92 -15.52
N ASP A 107 -4.97 -12.50 -15.76
CA ASP A 107 -6.09 -12.33 -14.81
C ASP A 107 -6.54 -10.87 -14.57
N ASN A 108 -7.87 -10.70 -14.49
CA ASN A 108 -8.72 -9.49 -14.47
C ASN A 108 -9.31 -9.00 -15.82
N THR A 109 -9.52 -9.91 -16.78
CA THR A 109 -10.56 -9.73 -17.80
C THR A 109 -11.46 -10.96 -17.83
N GLU A 110 -12.33 -11.06 -16.83
CA GLU A 110 -13.63 -11.73 -16.93
C GLU A 110 -14.72 -10.68 -16.74
#